data_AF-A0A7C2LRQ2-F1
#
_entry.id   AF-A0A7C2LRQ2-F1
#
_cell.length_a   1.000
_cell.length_b   1.000
_cell.length_c   1.000
_cell.angle_alpha   90.00
_cell.angle_beta   90.00
_cell.angle_gamma   90.00
#
_symmetry.space_group_name_H-M   'P 1'
#
loop_
_entity.id
_entity.type
_entity.pdbx_description
1 polymer ?
#
loop_
_entity_poly.entity_id
_entity_poly.type
_entity_poly.pdbx_seq_one_letter_code
_entity_poly.pdbx_strand_id
1 'polypeptide(L)'
;MSLGLKVTPQIKERLDGAARSNGRTQSQEAEVRLERSFDREDLLSQGLSLAYGRELAGLLLLLASALEATGRLAHTVAEGNRAHAAGTRRTAIPARRGDWLDDPYAFDQAARAALRILEAARPRSDGRGSPAAPDDAFGEASANSLLMAVRGQLESHLTRDEVDRVRALLGPLAERLDRFDLGPRAAKVLHRR
;
A
#
# COMPACT_ATOMS: atom_id res chain seq x y z
N MET A 1 -5.26 -28.68 -28.11
CA MET A 1 -6.48 -27.92 -28.45
C MET A 1 -6.07 -26.47 -28.69
N SER A 2 -6.60 -25.79 -29.71
CA SER A 2 -6.29 -24.37 -29.95
C SER A 2 -7.31 -23.48 -29.25
N LEU A 3 -6.86 -22.54 -28.41
CA LEU A 3 -7.72 -21.60 -27.70
C LEU A 3 -8.08 -20.42 -28.62
N GLY A 4 -9.36 -20.29 -28.97
CA GLY A 4 -9.87 -19.15 -29.75
C GLY A 4 -10.14 -17.93 -28.87
N LEU A 5 -9.14 -17.06 -28.68
CA LEU A 5 -9.28 -15.82 -27.93
C LEU A 5 -9.86 -14.69 -28.81
N LYS A 6 -10.97 -14.08 -28.37
CA LYS A 6 -11.47 -12.81 -28.93
C LYS A 6 -10.80 -11.65 -28.20
N VAL A 7 -9.96 -10.90 -28.91
CA VAL A 7 -9.21 -9.75 -28.36
C VAL A 7 -9.39 -8.52 -29.23
N THR A 8 -9.17 -7.33 -28.66
CA THR A 8 -9.18 -6.07 -29.42
C THR A 8 -7.98 -6.00 -30.38
N PRO A 9 -8.06 -5.20 -31.48
CA PRO A 9 -6.94 -5.03 -32.41
C PRO A 9 -5.65 -4.59 -31.71
N GLN A 10 -5.77 -3.67 -30.75
CA GLN A 10 -4.63 -3.19 -29.96
C GLN A 10 -3.96 -4.31 -29.15
N ILE A 11 -4.74 -5.23 -28.55
CA ILE A 11 -4.19 -6.38 -27.82
C ILE A 11 -3.54 -7.37 -28.81
N LYS A 12 -4.15 -7.60 -29.97
CA LYS A 12 -3.58 -8.45 -31.01
C LYS A 12 -2.23 -7.93 -31.49
N GLU A 13 -2.12 -6.64 -31.81
CA GLU A 13 -0.86 -6.02 -32.23
C GLU A 13 0.24 -6.16 -31.18
N ARG A 14 -0.10 -5.97 -29.89
CA ARG A 14 0.83 -6.16 -28.77
C ARG A 14 1.27 -7.63 -28.64
N LEU A 15 0.36 -8.58 -28.82
CA LEU A 15 0.68 -10.01 -28.79
C LEU A 15 1.56 -10.41 -29.98
N ASP A 16 1.24 -9.94 -31.18
CA ASP A 16 1.99 -10.25 -32.41
C ASP A 16 3.41 -9.66 -32.37
N GLY A 17 3.57 -8.46 -31.78
CA GLY A 17 4.89 -7.87 -31.55
C GLY A 17 5.73 -8.69 -30.56
N ALA A 18 5.14 -9.10 -29.44
CA ALA A 18 5.82 -9.89 -28.42
C ALA A 18 6.13 -11.33 -28.89
N ALA A 19 5.22 -11.95 -29.62
CA ALA A 19 5.41 -13.27 -30.21
C ALA A 19 6.61 -13.25 -31.17
N ARG A 20 6.70 -12.23 -32.03
CA ARG A 20 7.86 -12.01 -32.92
C ARG A 20 9.16 -11.78 -32.16
N SER A 21 9.17 -10.92 -31.13
CA SER A 21 10.40 -10.65 -30.36
C SER A 21 10.90 -11.87 -29.57
N ASN A 22 9.99 -12.76 -29.16
CA ASN A 22 10.30 -13.92 -28.34
C ASN A 22 10.46 -15.22 -29.16
N GLY A 23 10.28 -15.18 -30.49
CA GLY A 23 10.32 -16.37 -31.34
C GLY A 23 9.20 -17.39 -31.05
N ARG A 24 8.03 -16.93 -30.60
CA ARG A 24 6.86 -17.78 -30.28
C ARG A 24 5.72 -17.54 -31.26
N THR A 25 4.78 -18.48 -31.32
CA THR A 25 3.48 -18.22 -31.97
C THR A 25 2.61 -17.29 -31.11
N GLN A 26 1.64 -16.61 -31.73
CA GLN A 26 0.70 -15.74 -31.01
C GLN A 26 -0.03 -16.50 -29.89
N SER A 27 -0.49 -17.72 -30.17
CA SER A 27 -1.21 -18.55 -29.19
C SER A 27 -0.33 -18.96 -28.00
N GLN A 28 0.92 -19.36 -28.24
CA GLN A 28 1.87 -19.69 -27.16
C GLN A 28 2.22 -18.47 -26.31
N GLU A 29 2.45 -17.31 -26.94
CA GLU A 29 2.72 -16.08 -26.18
C GLU A 29 1.50 -15.63 -25.37
N ALA A 30 0.27 -15.84 -25.88
CA ALA A 30 -0.95 -15.59 -25.15
C ALA A 30 -1.10 -16.55 -23.94
N GLU A 31 -0.84 -17.84 -24.13
CA GLU A 31 -0.86 -18.86 -23.08
C GLU A 31 0.14 -18.54 -21.96
N VAL A 32 1.42 -18.29 -22.30
CA VAL A 32 2.46 -17.93 -21.32
C VAL A 32 2.10 -16.66 -20.55
N ARG A 33 1.45 -15.68 -21.18
CA ARG A 33 1.02 -14.45 -20.49
C ARG A 33 -0.16 -14.71 -19.56
N LEU A 34 -1.08 -15.58 -19.95
CA LEU A 34 -2.21 -15.98 -19.11
C LEU A 34 -1.72 -16.78 -17.90
N GLU A 35 -0.87 -17.79 -18.11
CA GLU A 35 -0.22 -18.55 -17.03
C GLU A 35 0.47 -17.62 -16.05
N ARG A 36 1.34 -16.73 -16.55
CA ARG A 36 2.01 -15.73 -15.72
C ARG A 36 1.05 -14.77 -15.03
N SER A 37 -0.13 -14.51 -15.59
CA SER A 37 -1.13 -13.65 -14.94
C SER A 37 -1.77 -14.36 -13.75
N PHE A 38 -2.07 -15.66 -13.88
CA PHE A 38 -2.58 -16.48 -12.78
C PHE A 38 -1.51 -16.68 -11.71
N ASP A 39 -0.26 -16.99 -12.10
CA ASP A 39 0.84 -17.12 -11.14
C ASP A 39 0.99 -15.86 -10.28
N ARG A 40 0.87 -14.68 -10.90
CA ARG A 40 1.02 -13.39 -10.24
C ARG A 40 -0.06 -13.05 -9.22
N GLU A 41 -1.27 -13.59 -9.36
CA GLU A 41 -2.36 -13.31 -8.41
C GLU A 41 -1.99 -13.79 -7.00
N ASP A 42 -1.33 -14.94 -6.90
CA ASP A 42 -0.92 -15.51 -5.62
C ASP A 42 0.49 -15.11 -5.18
N LEU A 43 1.35 -14.60 -6.08
CA LEU A 43 2.73 -14.24 -5.71
C LEU A 43 2.81 -13.26 -4.55
N LEU A 44 1.90 -12.27 -4.48
CA LEU A 44 1.90 -11.30 -3.39
C LEU A 44 1.53 -11.95 -2.06
N SER A 45 0.46 -12.75 -2.03
CA SER A 45 -0.02 -13.39 -0.81
C SER A 45 0.99 -14.43 -0.30
N GLN A 46 1.60 -15.20 -1.21
CA GLN A 46 2.68 -16.14 -0.90
C GLN A 46 3.93 -15.42 -0.40
N GLY A 47 4.35 -14.35 -1.08
CA GLY A 47 5.53 -13.56 -0.68
C GLY A 47 5.37 -12.92 0.70
N LEU A 48 4.22 -12.31 0.98
CA LEU A 48 3.92 -11.76 2.30
C LEU A 48 3.84 -12.85 3.37
N SER A 49 3.22 -13.99 3.06
CA SER A 49 3.11 -15.11 4.01
C SER A 49 4.48 -15.70 4.34
N LEU A 50 5.39 -15.77 3.36
CA LEU A 50 6.76 -16.22 3.56
C LEU A 50 7.56 -15.23 4.43
N ALA A 51 7.39 -13.93 4.21
CA ALA A 51 8.14 -12.90 4.92
C ALA A 51 7.64 -12.64 6.35
N TYR A 52 6.32 -12.70 6.57
CA TYR A 52 5.68 -12.20 7.79
C TYR A 52 4.81 -13.24 8.51
N GLY A 53 4.63 -14.43 7.94
CA GLY A 53 3.66 -15.41 8.41
C GLY A 53 2.24 -15.15 7.90
N ARG A 54 1.39 -16.18 7.97
CA ARG A 54 0.05 -16.18 7.35
C ARG A 54 -0.87 -15.10 7.93
N GLU A 55 -0.90 -14.97 9.26
CA GLU A 55 -1.81 -14.06 9.96
C GLU A 55 -1.47 -12.60 9.68
N LEU A 56 -0.19 -12.23 9.80
CA LEU A 56 0.26 -10.86 9.52
C LEU A 56 0.16 -10.53 8.03
N ALA A 57 0.45 -11.47 7.13
CA ALA A 57 0.22 -11.29 5.70
C ALA A 57 -1.25 -10.99 5.39
N GLY A 58 -2.18 -11.74 5.98
CA GLY A 58 -3.62 -11.50 5.85
C GLY A 58 -4.03 -10.12 6.36
N LEU A 59 -3.51 -9.70 7.52
CA LEU A 59 -3.76 -8.37 8.07
C LEU A 59 -3.22 -7.26 7.16
N LEU A 60 -1.99 -7.39 6.64
CA LEU A 60 -1.39 -6.43 5.71
C LEU A 60 -2.20 -6.29 4.42
N LEU A 61 -2.67 -7.41 3.84
CA LEU A 61 -3.52 -7.41 2.65
C LEU A 61 -4.88 -6.74 2.92
N LEU A 62 -5.48 -6.99 4.08
CA LEU A 62 -6.74 -6.34 4.48
C LEU A 62 -6.56 -4.82 4.67
N LEU A 63 -5.47 -4.39 5.33
CA LEU A 63 -5.15 -2.98 5.51
C LEU A 63 -4.91 -2.28 4.16
N ALA A 64 -4.10 -2.87 3.29
CA ALA A 64 -3.84 -2.33 1.94
C ALA A 64 -5.13 -2.20 1.12
N SER A 65 -6.00 -3.20 1.18
CA SER A 65 -7.29 -3.20 0.47
C SER A 65 -8.23 -2.11 0.99
N ALA A 66 -8.29 -1.93 2.32
CA ALA A 66 -9.12 -0.90 2.94
C ALA A 66 -8.62 0.51 2.63
N LEU A 67 -7.30 0.75 2.75
CA LEU A 67 -6.68 2.02 2.40
C LEU A 67 -7.02 2.43 0.96
N GLU A 68 -6.80 1.52 0.01
CA GLU A 68 -7.04 1.77 -1.40
C GLU A 68 -8.53 1.99 -1.73
N ALA A 69 -9.42 1.13 -1.20
CA ALA A 69 -10.85 1.22 -1.47
C ALA A 69 -11.47 2.48 -0.86
N THR A 70 -11.19 2.76 0.43
CA THR A 70 -11.72 3.92 1.14
C THR A 70 -11.12 5.22 0.60
N GLY A 71 -9.80 5.27 0.33
CA GLY A 71 -9.14 6.44 -0.23
C GLY A 71 -9.72 6.81 -1.59
N ARG A 72 -9.84 5.87 -2.52
CA ARG A 72 -10.46 6.13 -3.83
C ARG A 72 -11.89 6.62 -3.73
N LEU A 73 -12.71 5.96 -2.90
CA LEU A 73 -14.11 6.36 -2.73
C LEU A 73 -14.21 7.78 -2.14
N ALA A 74 -13.44 8.08 -1.10
CA ALA A 74 -13.41 9.39 -0.45
C ALA A 74 -12.93 10.49 -1.41
N HIS A 75 -11.92 10.21 -2.24
CA HIS A 75 -11.45 11.12 -3.27
C HIS A 75 -12.55 11.45 -4.30
N THR A 76 -13.21 10.42 -4.85
CA THR A 76 -14.32 10.61 -5.80
C THR A 76 -15.47 11.42 -5.19
N VAL A 77 -15.81 11.18 -3.93
CA VAL A 77 -16.82 11.96 -3.20
C VAL A 77 -16.37 13.41 -3.02
N ALA A 78 -15.12 13.64 -2.61
CA ALA A 78 -14.58 14.98 -2.43
C ALA A 78 -14.56 15.78 -3.74
N GLU A 79 -14.14 15.17 -4.84
CA GLU A 79 -14.19 15.80 -6.17
C GLU A 79 -15.62 16.13 -6.60
N GLY A 80 -16.57 15.21 -6.39
CA GLY A 80 -17.98 15.44 -6.68
C GLY A 80 -18.54 16.64 -5.90
N ASN A 81 -18.22 16.75 -4.62
CA ASN A 81 -18.62 17.86 -3.77
C ASN A 81 -18.00 19.19 -4.24
N ARG A 82 -16.73 19.21 -4.63
CA ARG A 82 -16.06 20.40 -5.18
C ARG A 82 -16.69 20.82 -6.51
N ALA A 83 -16.97 19.87 -7.41
CA ALA A 83 -17.60 20.14 -8.69
C ALA A 83 -19.02 20.71 -8.53
N HIS A 84 -19.79 20.16 -7.59
CA HIS A 84 -21.12 20.65 -7.24
C HIS A 84 -21.08 22.08 -6.68
N ALA A 85 -20.17 22.35 -5.73
CA ALA A 85 -19.99 23.69 -5.16
C ALA A 85 -19.56 24.73 -6.21
N ALA A 86 -18.79 24.31 -7.22
CA ALA A 86 -18.40 25.15 -8.36
C ALA A 86 -19.51 25.35 -9.42
N GLY A 87 -20.70 24.77 -9.24
CA GLY A 87 -21.78 24.83 -10.21
C GLY A 87 -21.51 24.04 -11.51
N THR A 88 -20.50 23.16 -11.51
CA THR A 88 -20.13 22.37 -12.68
C THR A 88 -20.80 20.99 -12.64
N ARG A 89 -21.56 20.63 -13.68
CA ARG A 89 -22.00 19.24 -13.89
C ARG A 89 -20.88 18.46 -14.58
N ARG A 90 -19.83 18.11 -13.83
CA ARG A 90 -18.87 17.10 -14.27
C ARG A 90 -19.34 15.73 -13.80
N THR A 91 -19.39 14.77 -14.72
CA THR A 91 -19.47 13.35 -14.34
C THR A 91 -18.19 13.03 -13.56
N ALA A 92 -18.33 12.45 -12.37
CA ALA A 92 -17.19 12.07 -11.56
C ALA A 92 -16.33 11.09 -12.36
N ILE A 93 -15.10 11.49 -12.68
CA ILE A 93 -14.15 10.61 -13.33
C ILE A 93 -13.66 9.65 -12.23
N PRO A 94 -13.69 8.33 -12.44
CA PRO A 94 -13.13 7.40 -11.46
C PRO A 94 -11.68 7.77 -11.16
N ALA A 95 -11.36 7.91 -9.87
CA ALA A 95 -10.01 8.20 -9.41
C ALA A 95 -9.03 7.17 -9.98
N ARG A 96 -7.87 7.60 -10.48
CA ARG A 96 -6.80 6.66 -10.82
C ARG A 96 -6.23 6.08 -9.53
N ARG A 97 -5.57 4.93 -9.67
CA ARG A 97 -4.86 4.29 -8.56
C ARG A 97 -3.79 5.26 -8.06
N GLY A 98 -3.84 5.61 -6.77
CA GLY A 98 -2.89 6.50 -6.11
C GLY A 98 -3.30 7.98 -6.02
N ASP A 99 -4.27 8.47 -6.79
CA ASP A 99 -4.69 9.89 -6.75
C ASP A 99 -5.15 10.33 -5.35
N TRP A 100 -5.73 9.39 -4.60
CA TRP A 100 -6.21 9.64 -3.24
C TRP A 100 -5.09 9.90 -2.23
N LEU A 101 -3.85 9.49 -2.53
CA LEU A 101 -2.72 9.69 -1.61
C LEU A 101 -2.42 11.17 -1.41
N ASP A 102 -2.63 11.99 -2.44
CA ASP A 102 -2.36 13.43 -2.44
C ASP A 102 -3.57 14.30 -2.02
N ASP A 103 -4.73 13.67 -1.82
CA ASP A 103 -5.91 14.34 -1.28
C ASP A 103 -5.98 14.16 0.25
N PRO A 104 -5.80 15.23 1.06
CA PRO A 104 -5.76 15.10 2.52
C PRO A 104 -7.03 14.48 3.11
N TYR A 105 -8.20 14.83 2.59
CA TYR A 105 -9.46 14.27 3.08
C TYR A 105 -9.54 12.77 2.79
N ALA A 106 -9.16 12.36 1.57
CA ALA A 106 -9.20 10.96 1.19
C ALA A 106 -8.19 10.12 1.97
N PHE A 107 -6.97 10.65 2.16
CA PHE A 107 -5.94 10.04 2.98
C PHE A 107 -6.40 9.85 4.43
N ASP A 108 -7.03 10.86 5.04
CA ASP A 108 -7.57 10.77 6.39
C ASP A 108 -8.65 9.71 6.54
N GLN A 109 -9.57 9.60 5.56
CA GLN A 109 -10.60 8.55 5.57
C GLN A 109 -9.98 7.15 5.46
N ALA A 110 -8.99 6.99 4.57
CA ALA A 110 -8.25 5.74 4.42
C ALA A 110 -7.54 5.35 5.73
N ALA A 111 -6.83 6.31 6.36
CA ALA A 111 -6.13 6.09 7.62
C ALA A 111 -7.10 5.67 8.76
N ARG A 112 -8.28 6.31 8.85
CA ARG A 112 -9.31 5.92 9.82
C ARG A 112 -9.83 4.51 9.59
N ALA A 113 -10.03 4.10 8.32
CA ALA A 113 -10.45 2.74 8.00
C ALA A 113 -9.39 1.71 8.41
N ALA A 114 -8.11 1.98 8.14
CA ALA A 114 -7.00 1.14 8.56
C ALA A 114 -6.92 1.01 10.09
N LEU A 115 -7.03 2.13 10.81
CA LEU A 115 -7.04 2.13 12.28
C LEU A 115 -8.21 1.30 12.82
N ARG A 116 -9.41 1.41 12.22
CA ARG A 116 -10.57 0.65 12.65
C ARG A 116 -10.39 -0.86 12.49
N ILE A 117 -9.67 -1.30 11.44
CA ILE A 117 -9.31 -2.71 11.25
C ILE A 117 -8.34 -3.18 12.34
N LEU A 118 -7.31 -2.37 12.65
CA LEU A 118 -6.36 -2.69 13.72
C LEU A 118 -7.05 -2.80 15.08
N GLU A 119 -7.97 -1.88 15.38
CA GLU A 119 -8.80 -1.94 16.59
C GLU A 119 -9.65 -3.20 16.65
N ALA A 120 -10.27 -3.61 15.52
CA ALA A 120 -11.10 -4.79 15.44
C ALA A 120 -10.30 -6.10 15.54
N ALA A 121 -9.05 -6.09 15.05
CA ALA A 121 -8.12 -7.23 15.15
C ALA A 121 -7.46 -7.33 16.53
N ARG A 122 -7.59 -6.30 17.39
CA ARG A 122 -7.01 -6.28 18.72
C ARG A 122 -7.53 -7.48 19.54
N PRO A 123 -6.65 -8.32 20.12
CA PRO A 123 -7.08 -9.38 21.01
C PRO A 123 -7.94 -8.83 22.15
N ARG A 124 -9.01 -9.54 22.50
CA ARG A 124 -9.78 -9.23 23.70
C ARG A 124 -8.89 -9.50 24.91
N SER A 125 -8.70 -8.49 25.75
CA SER A 125 -8.13 -8.71 27.08
C SER A 125 -9.10 -9.60 27.85
N ASP A 126 -8.61 -10.73 28.36
CA ASP A 126 -9.37 -11.66 29.21
C ASP A 126 -9.49 -11.16 30.66
N GLY A 127 -9.15 -9.89 30.91
CA GLY A 127 -9.14 -9.30 32.24
C GLY A 127 -7.95 -9.73 33.09
N ARG A 128 -7.10 -10.65 32.61
CA ARG A 128 -5.76 -10.85 33.19
C ARG A 128 -4.94 -9.66 32.72
N GLY A 129 -4.95 -8.61 33.54
CA GLY A 129 -4.32 -7.34 33.23
C GLY A 129 -2.99 -7.59 32.55
N SER A 130 -2.87 -7.12 31.30
CA SER A 130 -1.57 -7.07 30.64
C SER A 130 -0.63 -6.39 31.64
N PRO A 131 0.49 -7.03 32.04
CA PRO A 131 1.38 -6.51 33.06
C PRO A 131 1.62 -5.05 32.73
N ALA A 132 1.21 -4.13 33.62
CA ALA A 132 1.03 -2.70 33.36
C ALA A 132 2.02 -2.26 32.28
N ALA A 133 1.54 -2.22 31.04
CA ALA A 133 2.44 -2.14 29.91
C ALA A 133 3.22 -0.83 30.10
N PRO A 134 4.55 -0.82 29.95
CA PRO A 134 5.26 0.45 29.89
C PRO A 134 4.53 1.32 28.88
N ASP A 135 4.26 2.58 29.26
CA ASP A 135 3.41 3.56 28.58
C ASP A 135 3.25 3.32 27.06
N ASP A 136 2.07 3.67 26.51
CA ASP A 136 1.73 3.67 25.06
C ASP A 136 2.87 4.19 24.12
N ALA A 137 3.85 4.89 24.68
CA ALA A 137 5.15 5.25 24.14
C ALA A 137 5.93 4.14 23.41
N PHE A 138 5.82 2.84 23.70
CA PHE A 138 6.65 1.83 22.98
C PHE A 138 6.29 1.73 21.49
N GLY A 139 4.99 1.69 21.18
CA GLY A 139 4.51 1.65 19.80
C GLY A 139 4.87 2.93 19.05
N GLU A 140 4.68 4.08 19.69
CA GLU A 140 5.04 5.39 19.14
C GLU A 140 6.56 5.52 18.92
N ALA A 141 7.39 5.08 19.87
CA ALA A 141 8.84 5.10 19.75
C ALA A 141 9.33 4.18 18.61
N SER A 142 8.71 3.01 18.44
CA SER A 142 9.02 2.09 17.35
C SER A 142 8.66 2.69 15.99
N ALA A 143 7.47 3.29 15.87
CA ALA A 143 7.05 3.98 14.66
C ALA A 143 7.96 5.17 14.33
N ASN A 144 8.29 5.99 15.32
CA ASN A 144 9.20 7.12 15.17
C ASN A 144 10.60 6.68 14.75
N SER A 145 11.12 5.58 15.33
CA SER A 145 12.43 5.04 14.95
C SER A 145 12.45 4.60 13.48
N LEU A 146 11.40 3.94 13.00
CA LEU A 146 11.25 3.56 11.59
C LEU A 146 11.14 4.79 10.68
N LEU A 147 10.37 5.80 11.08
CA LEU A 147 10.26 7.06 10.33
C LEU A 147 11.62 7.76 10.22
N MET A 148 12.40 7.80 11.29
CA MET A 148 13.75 8.35 11.26
C MET A 148 14.72 7.52 10.41
N ALA A 149 14.60 6.19 10.43
CA ALA A 149 15.35 5.29 9.56
C ALA A 149 15.08 5.62 8.09
N VAL A 150 13.79 5.72 7.73
CA VAL A 150 13.36 6.08 6.39
C VAL A 150 13.91 7.45 5.99
N ARG A 151 14.09 8.41 6.91
CA ARG A 151 14.73 9.72 6.66
C ARG A 151 16.26 9.70 6.57
N GLY A 152 16.90 8.55 6.83
CA GLY A 152 18.36 8.43 6.92
C GLY A 152 18.96 9.10 8.17
N GLN A 153 18.14 9.32 9.20
CA GLN A 153 18.52 10.10 10.40
C GLN A 153 18.93 9.26 11.60
N LEU A 154 18.74 7.93 11.60
CA LEU A 154 19.07 7.09 12.75
C LEU A 154 19.49 5.67 12.38
N GLU A 155 20.28 5.05 13.27
CA GLU A 155 20.43 3.60 13.31
C GLU A 155 19.12 2.97 13.76
N SER A 156 18.52 2.21 12.86
CA SER A 156 17.31 1.45 13.11
C SER A 156 17.64 -0.04 13.24
N HIS A 157 16.67 -0.82 13.68
CA HIS A 157 16.79 -2.28 13.61
C HIS A 157 16.73 -2.80 12.16
N LEU A 158 16.34 -1.95 11.20
CA LEU A 158 16.45 -2.25 9.77
C LEU A 158 17.86 -1.97 9.29
N THR A 159 18.32 -2.85 8.40
CA THR A 159 19.53 -2.67 7.61
C THR A 159 19.36 -1.53 6.61
N ARG A 160 20.48 -0.97 6.12
CA ARG A 160 20.48 0.07 5.07
C ARG A 160 19.72 -0.39 3.82
N ASP A 161 19.92 -1.63 3.40
CA ASP A 161 19.26 -2.21 2.23
C ASP A 161 17.74 -2.35 2.42
N GLU A 162 17.26 -2.59 3.64
CA GLU A 162 15.82 -2.59 3.95
C GLU A 162 15.24 -1.18 3.90
N VAL A 163 15.93 -0.20 4.48
CA VAL A 163 15.53 1.21 4.41
C VAL A 163 15.45 1.69 2.96
N ASP A 164 16.46 1.40 2.14
CA ASP A 164 16.50 1.79 0.74
C ASP A 164 15.36 1.14 -0.07
N ARG A 165 15.06 -0.14 0.19
CA ARG A 165 13.91 -0.83 -0.40
C ARG A 165 12.59 -0.18 0.01
N VAL A 166 12.40 0.16 1.29
CA VAL A 166 11.19 0.85 1.77
C VAL A 166 11.06 2.23 1.12
N ARG A 167 12.13 3.03 1.06
CA ARG A 167 12.12 4.34 0.38
C ARG A 167 11.74 4.19 -1.10
N ALA A 168 12.30 3.21 -1.80
CA ALA A 168 11.98 2.95 -3.21
C ALA A 168 10.49 2.60 -3.41
N LEU A 169 9.90 1.82 -2.49
CA LEU A 169 8.48 1.46 -2.55
C LEU A 169 7.55 2.63 -2.19
N LEU A 170 7.97 3.51 -1.28
CA LEU A 170 7.18 4.68 -0.87
C LEU A 170 7.09 5.74 -1.97
N GLY A 171 8.11 5.85 -2.85
CA GLY A 171 8.13 6.83 -3.94
C GLY A 171 7.92 8.25 -3.42
N PRO A 172 6.98 9.05 -3.99
CA PRO A 172 6.71 10.42 -3.54
C PRO A 172 6.30 10.56 -2.06
N LEU A 173 5.78 9.49 -1.43
CA LEU A 173 5.45 9.53 -0.01
C LEU A 173 6.71 9.70 0.86
N ALA A 174 7.87 9.21 0.43
CA ALA A 174 9.12 9.38 1.17
C ALA A 174 9.46 10.87 1.36
N GLU A 175 9.27 11.70 0.33
CA GLU A 175 9.51 13.15 0.41
C GLU A 175 8.53 13.88 1.34
N ARG A 176 7.32 13.35 1.50
CA ARG A 176 6.35 13.87 2.48
C ARG A 176 6.77 13.51 3.90
N LEU A 177 7.27 12.29 4.10
CA LEU A 177 7.80 11.87 5.38
C LEU A 177 9.02 12.69 5.78
N ASP A 178 9.90 13.07 4.85
CA ASP A 178 11.05 13.93 5.13
C ASP A 178 10.65 15.33 5.67
N ARG A 179 9.44 15.82 5.34
CA ARG A 179 8.92 17.12 5.78
C ARG A 179 8.13 17.10 7.10
N PHE A 180 7.76 15.93 7.61
CA PHE A 180 6.92 15.83 8.80
C PHE A 180 7.72 16.17 10.07
N ASP A 181 7.24 17.12 10.88
CA ASP A 181 7.86 17.42 12.17
C ASP A 181 7.43 16.35 13.20
N LEU A 182 8.39 15.54 13.68
CA LEU A 182 8.14 14.52 14.71
C LEU A 182 7.91 15.14 16.10
N GLY A 183 8.11 16.45 16.24
CA GLY A 183 7.97 17.18 17.48
C GLY A 183 9.06 16.85 18.51
N PRO A 184 9.12 17.63 19.61
CA PRO A 184 10.20 17.51 20.61
C PRO A 184 10.15 16.22 21.44
N ARG A 185 9.05 15.46 21.42
CA ARG A 185 8.93 14.18 22.15
C ARG A 185 9.78 13.08 21.53
N ALA A 186 9.82 12.99 20.20
CA ALA A 186 10.66 12.03 19.50
C ALA A 186 12.16 12.26 19.78
N ALA A 187 12.57 13.53 19.86
CA ALA A 187 13.97 13.91 20.15
C ALA A 187 14.45 13.47 21.55
N LYS A 188 13.57 13.44 22.56
CA LYS A 188 13.95 13.08 23.94
C LYS A 188 14.25 11.59 24.14
N VAL A 189 13.67 10.70 23.35
CA VAL A 189 13.92 9.25 23.44
C VAL A 189 15.35 8.92 22.97
N LEU A 190 15.95 9.78 22.12
CA LEU A 190 17.25 9.55 21.49
C LEU A 190 18.46 9.79 22.41
N HIS A 191 18.31 10.57 23.48
CA HIS A 191 19.43 10.95 24.36
C HIS A 191 19.57 10.08 25.62
N ARG A 192 18.82 8.97 25.73
CA ARG A 192 18.86 8.07 26.90
C ARG A 192 19.61 6.75 26.66
N ARG A 193 20.37 6.62 25.56
CA ARG A 193 21.22 5.45 25.29
C ARG A 193 22.69 5.76 25.52
#